data_AF-A0A1V5YT09-F1
#
_entry.id   AF-A0A1V5YT09-F1
#
_cell.length_a   1.000
_cell.length_b   1.000
_cell.length_c   1.000
_cell.angle_alpha   90.00
_cell.angle_beta   90.00
_cell.angle_gamma   90.00
#
_symmetry.space_group_name_H-M   'P 1'
#
loop_
_entity.id
_entity.type
_entity.pdbx_description
1 polymer ?
#
loop_
_entity_poly.entity_id
_entity_poly.type
_entity_poly.pdbx_seq_one_letter_code
_entity_poly.pdbx_strand_id
1 'polypeptide(L)'
;MRRTILYILVPIIGLIYSDIVSTQTAEGGGVYIRNNGKLINSIVTENYAVTGFGVAGAAGEVVNCRVMDNYYLKSSVVYPGDMFFDDGVVFTPTYDANGSLIFPENYDASNVIGICFWSNTHNDYINGRSWIVSVDEVSIPWSPNRTNGWNPVDIPGLYNYGTAETALMDYDGEGNTALIVNEPQHTVTVNNCAAKYCYEHRRAAGEDAKWFLPSIGQLRALDDELELINELLLRLGKTEIKNNYYWSSNEYNQMMAWAFYFPLSSAYLPSNDNKTTSNHKVRPVAIVSQR
;
A
#
# COMPACT_ATOMS: atom_id res chain seq x y z
N MET A 1 -69.40 39.27 -45.49
CA MET A 1 -67.94 39.08 -45.67
C MET A 1 -67.32 38.74 -44.32
N ARG A 2 -67.03 37.47 -44.06
CA ARG A 2 -66.30 37.01 -42.86
C ARG A 2 -65.02 36.35 -43.34
N ARG A 3 -63.88 36.93 -42.96
CA ARG A 3 -62.53 36.45 -43.28
C ARG A 3 -62.21 35.26 -42.39
N THR A 4 -61.94 34.09 -42.98
CA THR A 4 -61.39 32.93 -42.27
C THR A 4 -59.87 33.12 -42.20
N ILE A 5 -59.34 33.28 -40.99
CA ILE A 5 -57.90 33.36 -40.72
C ILE A 5 -57.35 31.93 -40.70
N LEU A 6 -56.37 31.66 -41.55
CA LEU A 6 -55.61 30.41 -41.59
C LEU A 6 -54.49 30.50 -40.55
N TYR A 7 -54.57 29.73 -39.45
CA TYR A 7 -53.46 29.60 -38.50
C TYR A 7 -52.47 28.57 -39.04
N ILE A 8 -51.28 29.03 -39.46
CA ILE A 8 -50.16 28.15 -39.77
C ILE A 8 -49.47 27.81 -38.44
N LEU A 9 -49.68 26.58 -37.97
CA LEU A 9 -48.90 25.98 -36.89
C LEU A 9 -47.52 25.61 -37.45
N VAL A 10 -46.48 26.34 -37.04
CA VAL A 10 -45.08 25.95 -37.28
C VAL A 10 -44.65 25.06 -36.11
N PRO A 11 -44.30 23.77 -36.33
CA PRO A 11 -43.72 22.97 -35.28
C PRO A 11 -42.25 23.39 -35.11
N ILE A 12 -41.96 24.06 -33.99
CA ILE A 12 -40.59 24.25 -33.52
C ILE A 12 -40.11 22.88 -33.03
N ILE A 13 -39.46 22.13 -33.90
CA ILE A 13 -38.68 20.96 -33.49
C ILE A 13 -37.45 21.52 -32.78
N GLY A 14 -37.55 21.64 -31.45
CA GLY A 14 -36.40 21.83 -30.60
C GLY A 14 -35.49 20.63 -30.74
N LEU A 15 -34.40 20.79 -31.49
CA LEU A 15 -33.26 19.90 -31.43
C LEU A 15 -32.70 19.98 -30.01
N ILE A 16 -33.11 19.04 -29.16
CA ILE A 16 -32.42 18.74 -27.92
C ILE A 16 -31.10 18.12 -28.37
N TYR A 17 -30.07 18.95 -28.53
CA TYR A 17 -28.69 18.47 -28.56
C TYR A 17 -28.42 17.96 -27.15
N SER A 18 -28.62 16.66 -26.94
CA SER A 18 -28.02 15.98 -25.80
C SER A 18 -26.52 15.97 -26.08
N ASP A 19 -25.81 16.97 -25.58
CA ASP A 19 -24.37 16.85 -25.37
C ASP A 19 -24.18 15.67 -24.44
N ILE A 20 -23.92 14.50 -25.02
CA ILE A 20 -23.26 13.42 -24.31
C ILE A 20 -21.86 13.98 -24.04
N VAL A 21 -21.72 14.72 -22.94
CA VAL A 21 -20.44 14.93 -22.30
C VAL A 21 -20.01 13.52 -21.89
N SER A 22 -19.33 12.83 -22.80
CA SER A 22 -18.55 11.65 -22.43
C SER A 22 -17.54 12.17 -21.41
N THR A 23 -17.82 11.90 -20.14
CA THR A 23 -16.93 12.16 -19.03
C THR A 23 -15.54 11.67 -19.44
N GLN A 24 -14.58 12.58 -19.31
CA GLN A 24 -13.21 12.35 -19.66
C GLN A 24 -12.66 11.21 -18.80
N THR A 25 -12.52 10.03 -19.38
CA THR A 25 -11.74 8.90 -18.81
C THR A 25 -10.23 9.16 -18.92
N ALA A 26 -9.79 10.42 -18.87
CA ALA A 26 -8.37 10.74 -18.92
C ALA A 26 -7.78 10.63 -17.51
N GLU A 27 -7.67 9.42 -17.01
CA GLU A 27 -6.48 9.09 -16.26
C GLU A 27 -5.37 8.97 -17.30
N GLY A 28 -4.47 9.95 -17.35
CA GLY A 28 -3.42 10.01 -18.35
C GLY A 28 -2.28 10.87 -17.87
N GLY A 29 -1.09 10.29 -17.74
CA GLY A 29 0.07 10.96 -17.18
C GLY A 29 0.66 12.06 -18.05
N GLY A 30 0.13 12.31 -19.27
CA GLY A 30 0.73 13.22 -20.26
C GLY A 30 -0.27 14.18 -20.91
N VAL A 31 -0.26 14.29 -22.24
CA VAL A 31 -1.10 15.23 -23.01
C VAL A 31 -2.26 14.50 -23.68
N TYR A 32 -3.49 14.97 -23.46
CA TYR A 32 -4.67 14.48 -24.18
C TYR A 32 -5.15 15.50 -25.23
N ILE A 33 -5.27 15.09 -26.49
CA ILE A 33 -5.65 15.95 -27.62
C ILE A 33 -7.06 15.58 -28.14
N ARG A 34 -7.95 16.58 -28.22
CA ARG A 34 -9.31 16.47 -28.76
C ARG A 34 -9.57 17.59 -29.77
N ASN A 35 -10.62 17.42 -30.58
CA ASN A 35 -11.17 18.47 -31.45
C ASN A 35 -10.13 19.14 -32.37
N ASN A 36 -9.23 18.35 -32.95
CA ASN A 36 -8.12 18.81 -33.80
C ASN A 36 -7.15 19.78 -33.09
N GLY A 37 -6.98 19.63 -31.77
CA GLY A 37 -5.98 20.37 -31.01
C GLY A 37 -4.56 20.13 -31.50
N LYS A 38 -3.64 21.05 -31.18
CA LYS A 38 -2.24 20.96 -31.59
C LYS A 38 -1.30 21.04 -30.38
N LEU A 39 -0.36 20.11 -30.30
CA LEU A 39 0.78 20.17 -29.39
C LEU A 39 2.01 20.58 -30.20
N ILE A 40 2.63 21.71 -29.86
CA ILE A 40 3.71 22.31 -30.67
C ILE A 40 4.89 22.70 -29.79
N ASN A 41 6.11 22.36 -30.21
CA ASN A 41 7.38 22.75 -29.55
C ASN A 41 7.50 22.29 -28.08
N SER A 42 6.90 21.15 -27.73
CA SER A 42 6.86 20.64 -26.37
C SER A 42 7.77 19.42 -26.17
N ILE A 43 8.23 19.22 -24.94
CA ILE A 43 8.84 17.97 -24.49
C ILE A 43 7.81 17.26 -23.61
N VAL A 44 7.44 16.04 -23.99
CA VAL A 44 6.53 15.17 -23.25
C VAL A 44 7.29 13.90 -22.91
N THR A 45 7.87 13.89 -21.72
CA THR A 45 8.71 12.80 -21.25
C THR A 45 8.35 12.41 -19.83
N GLU A 46 8.65 11.15 -19.47
CA GLU A 46 8.48 10.66 -18.11
C GLU A 46 7.02 10.73 -17.61
N ASN A 47 6.08 10.44 -18.50
CA ASN A 47 4.65 10.41 -18.20
C ASN A 47 4.12 8.97 -18.14
N TYR A 48 3.31 8.66 -17.12
CA TYR A 48 2.90 7.29 -16.82
C TYR A 48 1.41 7.23 -16.45
N ALA A 49 0.68 6.28 -17.03
CA ALA A 49 -0.71 6.01 -16.64
C ALA A 49 -1.20 4.65 -17.17
N VAL A 50 -2.25 4.13 -16.54
CA VAL A 50 -3.00 2.95 -16.99
C VAL A 50 -3.77 3.20 -18.28
N THR A 51 -4.14 4.45 -18.54
CA THR A 51 -4.77 4.88 -19.79
C THR A 51 -4.14 6.20 -20.25
N GLY A 52 -4.32 6.61 -21.51
CA GLY A 52 -4.01 7.99 -21.93
C GLY A 52 -2.60 8.53 -21.63
N PHE A 53 -1.54 7.71 -21.75
CA PHE A 53 -0.16 8.07 -21.39
C PHE A 53 0.60 8.77 -22.54
N GLY A 54 1.64 9.54 -22.21
CA GLY A 54 2.47 10.26 -23.17
C GLY A 54 1.67 11.30 -23.96
N VAL A 55 1.32 11.00 -25.21
CA VAL A 55 0.35 11.80 -25.98
C VAL A 55 -0.79 10.90 -26.43
N ALA A 56 -2.00 11.18 -25.96
CA ALA A 56 -3.23 10.45 -26.25
C ALA A 56 -4.29 11.37 -26.86
N GLY A 57 -5.35 10.82 -27.44
CA GLY A 57 -6.39 11.66 -28.05
C GLY A 57 -7.22 10.96 -29.12
N ALA A 58 -8.27 11.65 -29.58
CA ALA A 58 -9.12 11.16 -30.68
C ALA A 58 -8.78 11.79 -32.03
N ALA A 59 -8.38 13.06 -32.06
CA ALA A 59 -7.99 13.78 -33.28
C ALA A 59 -7.17 15.04 -32.94
N GLY A 60 -6.01 15.22 -33.61
CA GLY A 60 -5.13 16.38 -33.45
C GLY A 60 -3.75 16.21 -34.06
N GLU A 61 -2.89 17.22 -33.88
CA GLU A 61 -1.53 17.27 -34.43
C GLU A 61 -0.47 17.39 -33.33
N VAL A 62 0.66 16.70 -33.51
CA VAL A 62 1.86 16.85 -32.67
C VAL A 62 3.00 17.32 -33.57
N VAL A 63 3.48 18.54 -33.38
CA VAL A 63 4.43 19.20 -34.29
C VAL A 63 5.67 19.65 -33.53
N ASN A 64 6.85 19.27 -34.03
CA ASN A 64 8.13 19.66 -33.44
C ASN A 64 8.24 19.38 -31.93
N CYS A 65 7.68 18.25 -31.48
CA CYS A 65 7.74 17.83 -30.09
C CYS A 65 8.75 16.69 -29.91
N ARG A 66 9.33 16.60 -28.72
CA ARG A 66 10.08 15.42 -28.27
C ARG A 66 9.19 14.62 -27.34
N VAL A 67 8.78 13.43 -27.76
CA VAL A 67 7.95 12.51 -26.98
C VAL A 67 8.76 11.24 -26.75
N MET A 68 9.22 11.02 -25.53
CA MET A 68 10.08 9.89 -25.18
C MET A 68 9.83 9.44 -23.74
N ASP A 69 10.26 8.24 -23.37
CA ASP A 69 10.21 7.74 -21.97
C ASP A 69 8.83 7.93 -21.30
N ASN A 70 7.75 7.67 -22.05
CA ASN A 70 6.38 7.64 -21.52
C ASN A 70 5.91 6.19 -21.51
N TYR A 71 5.29 5.76 -20.41
CA TYR A 71 5.06 4.34 -20.16
C TYR A 71 3.62 4.05 -19.80
N TYR A 72 3.13 2.93 -20.34
CA TYR A 72 1.87 2.33 -19.94
C TYR A 72 2.05 1.63 -18.59
N LEU A 73 1.12 1.86 -17.67
CA LEU A 73 1.06 1.13 -16.40
C LEU A 73 0.08 -0.04 -16.51
N LYS A 74 0.47 -1.19 -15.97
CA LYS A 74 -0.39 -2.39 -15.89
C LYS A 74 -1.47 -2.26 -14.80
N SER A 75 -1.18 -1.48 -13.76
CA SER A 75 -2.04 -1.21 -12.59
C SER A 75 -1.97 0.26 -12.20
N SER A 76 -2.98 0.72 -11.46
CA SER A 76 -3.01 2.10 -10.95
C SER A 76 -1.87 2.37 -9.97
N VAL A 77 -1.51 3.65 -9.85
CA VAL A 77 -0.56 4.13 -8.84
C VAL A 77 -1.18 3.93 -7.46
N VAL A 78 -0.41 3.34 -6.54
CA VAL A 78 -0.84 3.05 -5.16
C VAL A 78 -0.39 4.17 -4.23
N TYR A 79 -1.28 4.66 -3.38
CA TYR A 79 -1.05 5.71 -2.39
C TYR A 79 -1.23 5.19 -0.96
N PRO A 80 -0.59 5.81 0.05
CA PRO A 80 -0.94 5.59 1.45
C PRO A 80 -2.46 5.76 1.66
N GLY A 81 -3.07 4.80 2.35
CA GLY A 81 -4.52 4.69 2.55
C GLY A 81 -5.24 3.75 1.57
N ASP A 82 -4.64 3.41 0.43
CA ASP A 82 -5.23 2.40 -0.47
C ASP A 82 -5.32 1.04 0.22
N MET A 83 -6.45 0.36 0.02
CA MET A 83 -6.75 -0.95 0.59
C MET A 83 -6.45 -2.05 -0.42
N PHE A 84 -6.01 -3.20 0.11
CA PHE A 84 -5.72 -4.40 -0.67
C PHE A 84 -6.73 -5.47 -0.30
N PHE A 85 -7.40 -6.02 -1.31
CA PHE A 85 -8.33 -7.14 -1.16
C PHE A 85 -7.62 -8.49 -1.31
N ASP A 86 -8.29 -9.54 -0.83
CA ASP A 86 -7.80 -10.92 -0.82
C ASP A 86 -7.69 -11.59 -2.20
N ASP A 87 -8.11 -10.92 -3.27
CA ASP A 87 -7.92 -11.33 -4.65
C ASP A 87 -6.90 -10.47 -5.42
N GLY A 88 -6.21 -9.57 -4.72
CA GLY A 88 -5.18 -8.69 -5.27
C GLY A 88 -5.70 -7.38 -5.84
N VAL A 89 -7.01 -7.10 -5.75
CA VAL A 89 -7.56 -5.79 -6.15
C VAL A 89 -7.11 -4.70 -5.18
N VAL A 90 -6.68 -3.57 -5.74
CA VAL A 90 -6.37 -2.35 -5.00
C VAL A 90 -7.57 -1.42 -5.05
N PHE A 91 -7.96 -0.90 -3.90
CA PHE A 91 -9.12 -0.04 -3.73
C PHE A 91 -8.76 1.24 -2.99
N THR A 92 -8.93 2.39 -3.65
CA THR A 92 -8.84 3.69 -3.00
C THR A 92 -10.13 3.97 -2.23
N PRO A 93 -10.09 4.16 -0.90
CA PRO A 93 -11.27 4.36 -0.09
C PRO A 93 -12.15 5.52 -0.57
N THR A 94 -13.46 5.26 -0.66
CA THR A 94 -14.47 6.29 -0.89
C THR A 94 -15.49 6.25 0.24
N TYR A 95 -16.16 7.38 0.47
CA TYR A 95 -17.01 7.56 1.64
C TYR A 95 -18.39 8.09 1.28
N ASP A 96 -19.40 7.64 2.01
CA ASP A 96 -20.74 8.23 1.95
C ASP A 96 -20.81 9.58 2.69
N ALA A 97 -21.97 10.22 2.66
CA ALA A 97 -22.18 11.52 3.33
C ALA A 97 -22.01 11.46 4.86
N ASN A 98 -22.02 10.27 5.46
CA ASN A 98 -21.81 10.03 6.89
C ASN A 98 -20.38 9.58 7.21
N GLY A 99 -19.49 9.48 6.20
CA GLY A 99 -18.12 9.00 6.34
C GLY A 99 -17.99 7.48 6.34
N SER A 100 -19.02 6.69 6.06
CA SER A 100 -18.89 5.23 5.98
C SER A 100 -18.18 4.82 4.69
N LEU A 101 -17.34 3.78 4.74
CA LEU A 101 -16.68 3.23 3.55
C LEU A 101 -17.71 2.72 2.54
N ILE A 102 -17.57 3.12 1.27
CA ILE A 102 -18.34 2.59 0.15
C ILE A 102 -17.43 1.62 -0.61
N PHE A 103 -17.75 0.33 -0.54
CA PHE A 103 -17.02 -0.70 -1.27
C PHE A 103 -17.53 -0.86 -2.71
N PRO A 104 -16.67 -1.33 -3.65
CA PRO A 104 -17.12 -1.75 -4.97
C PRO A 104 -18.13 -2.90 -4.90
N GLU A 105 -18.87 -3.14 -6.00
CA GLU A 105 -19.84 -4.23 -6.07
C GLU A 105 -19.19 -5.59 -5.76
N ASN A 106 -19.82 -6.37 -4.87
CA ASN A 106 -19.34 -7.66 -4.35
C ASN A 106 -18.15 -7.62 -3.38
N TYR A 107 -17.73 -6.44 -2.93
CA TYR A 107 -16.71 -6.31 -1.88
C TYR A 107 -17.29 -5.75 -0.59
N ASP A 108 -16.69 -6.13 0.52
CA ASP A 108 -16.91 -5.52 1.83
C ASP A 108 -15.62 -5.52 2.66
N ALA A 109 -15.71 -5.08 3.92
CA ALA A 109 -14.58 -5.00 4.83
C ALA A 109 -13.87 -6.35 5.08
N SER A 110 -14.53 -7.49 4.85
CA SER A 110 -13.95 -8.82 5.04
C SER A 110 -12.94 -9.19 3.95
N ASN A 111 -13.03 -8.56 2.77
CA ASN A 111 -12.08 -8.75 1.69
C ASN A 111 -10.75 -8.03 1.96
N VAL A 112 -10.74 -6.98 2.81
CA VAL A 112 -9.53 -6.20 3.08
C VAL A 112 -8.52 -7.01 3.88
N ILE A 113 -7.33 -7.20 3.30
CA ILE A 113 -6.20 -7.89 3.94
C ILE A 113 -5.12 -6.92 4.41
N GLY A 114 -5.00 -5.75 3.80
CA GLY A 114 -3.98 -4.78 4.15
C GLY A 114 -4.29 -3.37 3.67
N ILE A 115 -3.54 -2.42 4.23
CA ILE A 115 -3.65 -0.99 3.94
C ILE A 115 -2.25 -0.49 3.59
N CYS A 116 -2.11 0.22 2.48
CA CYS A 116 -0.86 0.88 2.11
C CYS A 116 -0.52 1.98 3.12
N PHE A 117 0.68 1.97 3.66
CA PHE A 117 1.20 3.04 4.53
C PHE A 117 2.44 3.72 3.94
N TRP A 118 2.98 3.20 2.85
CA TRP A 118 4.12 3.82 2.19
C TRP A 118 4.15 3.41 0.73
N SER A 119 4.48 4.35 -0.17
CA SER A 119 4.63 4.07 -1.58
C SER A 119 5.62 5.04 -2.23
N ASN A 120 6.50 4.51 -3.09
CA ASN A 120 7.33 5.35 -3.98
C ASN A 120 6.83 5.34 -5.43
N THR A 121 5.66 4.75 -5.71
CA THR A 121 5.15 4.58 -7.08
C THR A 121 4.88 5.90 -7.78
N HIS A 122 4.79 7.02 -7.04
CA HIS A 122 4.71 8.37 -7.61
C HIS A 122 6.07 8.89 -8.13
N ASN A 123 7.18 8.49 -7.50
CA ASN A 123 8.52 9.02 -7.79
C ASN A 123 9.37 8.11 -8.69
N ASP A 124 9.18 6.80 -8.62
CA ASP A 124 9.82 5.80 -9.47
C ASP A 124 8.84 4.65 -9.67
N TYR A 125 7.97 4.77 -10.68
CA TYR A 125 6.90 3.81 -10.95
C TYR A 125 7.41 2.51 -11.62
N ILE A 126 8.53 2.54 -12.38
CA ILE A 126 9.12 1.33 -13.00
C ILE A 126 9.61 0.38 -11.91
N ASN A 127 10.24 0.94 -10.88
CA ASN A 127 10.66 0.19 -9.69
C ASN A 127 9.75 0.50 -8.51
N GLY A 128 8.52 0.89 -8.82
CA GLY A 128 7.52 1.32 -7.86
C GLY A 128 7.15 0.16 -6.96
N ARG A 129 7.22 0.41 -5.67
CA ARG A 129 6.83 -0.52 -4.64
C ARG A 129 6.05 0.21 -3.55
N SER A 130 5.17 -0.54 -2.93
CA SER A 130 4.36 -0.07 -1.82
C SER A 130 4.50 -1.04 -0.66
N TRP A 131 4.49 -0.51 0.56
CA TRP A 131 4.38 -1.32 1.76
C TRP A 131 2.96 -1.26 2.27
N ILE A 132 2.40 -2.45 2.46
CA ILE A 132 1.06 -2.64 3.00
C ILE A 132 1.18 -3.27 4.37
N VAL A 133 0.42 -2.77 5.33
CA VAL A 133 0.33 -3.34 6.67
C VAL A 133 -0.94 -4.17 6.77
N SER A 134 -0.83 -5.37 7.34
CA SER A 134 -1.96 -6.28 7.53
C SER A 134 -3.01 -5.65 8.44
N VAL A 135 -4.29 -5.99 8.20
CA VAL A 135 -5.38 -5.61 9.12
C VAL A 135 -5.45 -6.51 10.37
N ASP A 136 -4.75 -7.64 10.37
CA ASP A 136 -4.74 -8.62 11.45
C ASP A 136 -3.54 -8.40 12.38
N GLU A 137 -3.71 -8.69 13.67
CA GLU A 137 -2.67 -8.51 14.70
C GLU A 137 -2.65 -9.71 15.66
N VAL A 138 -1.45 -10.08 16.11
CA VAL A 138 -1.25 -11.04 17.21
C VAL A 138 -0.29 -10.50 18.26
N SER A 139 -0.18 -11.18 19.40
CA SER A 139 0.82 -10.92 20.43
C SER A 139 1.54 -12.22 20.75
N ILE A 140 2.81 -12.31 20.36
CA ILE A 140 3.63 -13.53 20.44
C ILE A 140 5.10 -13.17 20.71
N PRO A 141 5.94 -14.12 21.14
CA PRO A 141 7.37 -13.88 21.25
C PRO A 141 8.02 -13.69 19.89
N TRP A 142 9.21 -13.07 19.89
CA TRP A 142 9.98 -12.81 18.68
C TRP A 142 10.47 -14.12 18.04
N SER A 143 11.08 -14.98 18.86
CA SER A 143 11.58 -16.31 18.47
C SER A 143 11.65 -17.22 19.70
N PRO A 144 11.43 -18.54 19.57
CA PRO A 144 11.53 -19.45 20.71
C PRO A 144 12.99 -19.72 21.11
N ASN A 145 13.17 -20.36 22.26
CA ASN A 145 14.47 -20.96 22.60
C ASN A 145 14.79 -22.14 21.66
N ARG A 146 16.08 -22.46 21.55
CA ARG A 146 16.54 -23.75 21.05
C ARG A 146 16.16 -24.88 22.01
N THR A 147 16.62 -26.10 21.72
CA THR A 147 16.43 -27.25 22.60
C THR A 147 17.14 -27.06 23.96
N ASN A 148 16.52 -27.58 25.02
CA ASN A 148 17.03 -27.66 26.40
C ASN A 148 17.16 -26.34 27.17
N GLY A 149 16.04 -25.89 27.75
CA GLY A 149 16.02 -24.79 28.72
C GLY A 149 16.12 -23.41 28.08
N TRP A 150 16.59 -22.43 28.86
CA TRP A 150 16.80 -21.07 28.37
C TRP A 150 18.06 -21.04 27.49
N ASN A 151 17.84 -21.00 26.18
CA ASN A 151 18.86 -21.11 25.14
C ASN A 151 18.43 -20.31 23.90
N PRO A 152 18.43 -18.97 23.99
CA PRO A 152 17.99 -18.13 22.88
C PRO A 152 18.95 -18.23 21.69
N VAL A 153 18.42 -18.06 20.49
CA VAL A 153 19.16 -18.15 19.23
C VAL A 153 19.67 -16.77 18.81
N ASP A 154 20.95 -16.71 18.44
CA ASP A 154 21.53 -15.64 17.61
C ASP A 154 21.35 -16.09 16.16
N ILE A 155 20.62 -15.32 15.35
CA ILE A 155 20.25 -15.72 13.98
C ILE A 155 21.47 -15.51 13.06
N PRO A 156 22.08 -16.58 12.53
CA PRO A 156 23.20 -16.48 11.61
C PRO A 156 22.87 -15.65 10.37
N GLY A 157 23.73 -14.67 10.07
CA GLY A 157 23.57 -13.79 8.91
C GLY A 157 22.62 -12.62 9.13
N LEU A 158 21.88 -12.58 10.24
CA LEU A 158 21.12 -11.41 10.66
C LEU A 158 22.07 -10.44 11.38
N TYR A 159 21.99 -9.15 11.04
CA TYR A 159 22.86 -8.15 11.65
C TYR A 159 22.37 -7.76 13.05
N ASN A 160 23.30 -7.73 14.01
CA ASN A 160 23.03 -7.30 15.38
C ASN A 160 23.19 -5.77 15.51
N TYR A 161 22.06 -5.08 15.60
CA TYR A 161 21.99 -3.62 15.72
C TYR A 161 22.21 -3.19 17.18
N GLY A 162 23.42 -2.74 17.51
CA GLY A 162 23.79 -2.36 18.87
C GLY A 162 23.16 -1.07 19.40
N THR A 163 22.50 -0.27 18.55
CA THR A 163 21.79 0.96 18.96
C THR A 163 20.50 1.17 18.15
N ALA A 164 19.56 1.91 18.73
CA ALA A 164 18.27 2.21 18.09
C ALA A 164 18.47 3.01 16.79
N GLU A 165 19.45 3.92 16.75
CA GLU A 165 19.76 4.73 15.57
C GLU A 165 20.18 3.86 14.39
N THR A 166 21.00 2.83 14.63
CA THR A 166 21.39 1.91 13.55
C THR A 166 20.24 1.02 13.10
N ALA A 167 19.38 0.58 14.02
CA ALA A 167 18.20 -0.22 13.69
C ALA A 167 17.16 0.59 12.88
N LEU A 168 16.99 1.88 13.18
CA LEU A 168 16.09 2.79 12.45
C LEU A 168 16.48 3.00 10.99
N MET A 169 17.73 2.74 10.63
CA MET A 169 18.22 2.85 9.24
C MET A 169 18.04 1.56 8.45
N ASP A 170 17.53 0.50 9.07
CA ASP A 170 17.21 -0.75 8.39
C ASP A 170 15.79 -0.74 7.84
N TYR A 171 15.67 -1.08 6.56
CA TYR A 171 14.42 -1.20 5.83
C TYR A 171 14.25 -2.60 5.20
N ASP A 172 15.11 -3.58 5.54
CA ASP A 172 15.11 -4.94 4.98
C ASP A 172 14.32 -5.94 5.82
N GLY A 173 13.05 -5.63 6.11
CA GLY A 173 12.20 -6.54 6.88
C GLY A 173 11.96 -7.89 6.20
N GLU A 174 11.91 -7.91 4.86
CA GLU A 174 11.72 -9.13 4.07
C GLU A 174 12.95 -10.05 4.19
N GLY A 175 14.16 -9.52 3.96
CA GLY A 175 15.40 -10.27 4.06
C GLY A 175 15.66 -10.78 5.48
N ASN A 176 15.45 -9.92 6.49
CA ASN A 176 15.58 -10.30 7.89
C ASN A 176 14.61 -11.45 8.26
N THR A 177 13.34 -11.33 7.86
CA THR A 177 12.34 -12.38 8.09
C THR A 177 12.73 -13.71 7.45
N ALA A 178 13.24 -13.67 6.22
CA ALA A 178 13.69 -14.87 5.53
C ALA A 178 14.84 -15.57 6.27
N LEU A 179 15.79 -14.83 6.84
CA LEU A 179 16.86 -15.40 7.67
C LEU A 179 16.31 -16.06 8.93
N ILE A 180 15.41 -15.38 9.66
CA ILE A 180 14.82 -15.90 10.90
C ILE A 180 14.02 -17.19 10.64
N VAL A 181 13.19 -17.21 9.60
CA VAL A 181 12.32 -18.36 9.28
C VAL A 181 13.10 -19.59 8.83
N ASN A 182 14.26 -19.39 8.18
CA ASN A 182 15.07 -20.48 7.63
C ASN A 182 16.15 -20.98 8.59
N GLU A 183 16.23 -20.45 9.82
CA GLU A 183 17.27 -20.83 10.78
C GLU A 183 17.03 -22.24 11.37
N PRO A 184 17.91 -23.23 11.10
CA PRO A 184 17.66 -24.62 11.48
C PRO A 184 17.89 -24.95 12.95
N GLN A 185 18.52 -24.08 13.75
CA GLN A 185 18.90 -24.38 15.14
C GLN A 185 17.72 -24.34 16.13
N HIS A 186 16.51 -24.00 15.69
CA HIS A 186 15.30 -24.02 16.50
C HIS A 186 14.04 -24.29 15.67
N THR A 187 12.98 -24.77 16.31
CA THR A 187 11.69 -25.04 15.64
C THR A 187 10.76 -23.85 15.76
N VAL A 188 10.59 -23.12 14.65
CA VAL A 188 9.63 -22.01 14.55
C VAL A 188 8.28 -22.48 14.04
N THR A 189 7.21 -21.90 14.58
CA THR A 189 5.81 -22.07 14.21
C THR A 189 5.12 -20.71 14.23
N VAL A 190 3.94 -20.60 13.62
CA VAL A 190 3.15 -19.36 13.63
C VAL A 190 2.73 -18.89 15.03
N ASN A 191 2.80 -19.75 16.05
CA ASN A 191 2.39 -19.41 17.42
C ASN A 191 3.55 -19.04 18.35
N ASN A 192 4.80 -19.29 17.95
CA ASN A 192 5.97 -19.08 18.82
C ASN A 192 7.07 -18.21 18.19
N CYS A 193 6.86 -17.70 16.97
CA CYS A 193 7.83 -16.86 16.28
C CYS A 193 7.11 -15.79 15.44
N ALA A 194 7.42 -14.53 15.71
CA ALA A 194 6.86 -13.37 15.02
C ALA A 194 7.13 -13.41 13.51
N ALA A 195 8.37 -13.69 13.10
CA ALA A 195 8.75 -13.79 11.70
C ALA A 195 8.01 -14.93 10.97
N LYS A 196 7.84 -16.08 11.64
CA LYS A 196 7.11 -17.22 11.07
C LYS A 196 5.62 -16.94 10.93
N TYR A 197 5.02 -16.29 11.92
CA TYR A 197 3.63 -15.81 11.83
C TYR A 197 3.44 -14.90 10.61
N CYS A 198 4.32 -13.91 10.42
CA CYS A 198 4.24 -13.01 9.27
C CYS A 198 4.47 -13.75 7.95
N TYR A 199 5.47 -14.63 7.86
CA TYR A 199 5.82 -15.35 6.63
C TYR A 199 4.73 -16.31 6.14
N GLU A 200 3.95 -16.87 7.06
CA GLU A 200 2.79 -17.73 6.75
C GLU A 200 1.46 -16.99 6.82
N HIS A 201 1.48 -15.67 7.07
CA HIS A 201 0.29 -14.85 7.03
C HIS A 201 -0.32 -14.89 5.63
N ARG A 202 -1.63 -15.17 5.58
CA ARG A 202 -2.52 -15.25 4.41
C ARG A 202 -1.79 -15.10 3.06
N ARG A 203 -1.30 -16.22 2.52
CA ARG A 203 -0.98 -16.32 1.09
C ARG A 203 -2.30 -16.39 0.34
N ALA A 204 -2.75 -15.29 -0.28
CA ALA A 204 -3.91 -15.35 -1.16
C ALA A 204 -3.63 -16.28 -2.36
N ALA A 205 -4.70 -16.80 -2.96
CA ALA A 205 -4.58 -17.59 -4.18
C ALA A 205 -4.18 -16.66 -5.34
N GLY A 206 -2.92 -16.74 -5.79
CA GLY A 206 -2.39 -15.95 -6.91
C GLY A 206 -1.50 -14.75 -6.52
N GLU A 207 -1.06 -14.65 -5.27
CA GLU A 207 -0.37 -13.47 -4.74
C GLU A 207 1.13 -13.36 -5.07
N ASP A 208 1.56 -12.14 -5.42
CA ASP A 208 2.95 -11.65 -5.36
C ASP A 208 3.33 -11.11 -3.96
N ALA A 209 2.34 -10.82 -3.09
CA ALA A 209 2.56 -10.23 -1.78
C ALA A 209 3.17 -11.25 -0.80
N LYS A 210 4.47 -11.14 -0.55
CA LYS A 210 5.18 -11.94 0.45
C LYS A 210 5.15 -11.16 1.77
N TRP A 211 4.33 -11.63 2.71
CA TRP A 211 4.25 -11.06 4.05
C TRP A 211 5.52 -11.34 4.87
N PHE A 212 5.96 -10.35 5.65
CA PHE A 212 7.15 -10.41 6.48
C PHE A 212 7.00 -9.58 7.76
N LEU A 213 7.88 -9.82 8.73
CA LEU A 213 7.97 -9.04 9.95
C LEU A 213 8.74 -7.74 9.62
N PRO A 214 8.12 -6.56 9.74
CA PRO A 214 8.77 -5.31 9.34
C PRO A 214 10.04 -5.02 10.14
N SER A 215 11.00 -4.36 9.51
CA SER A 215 12.15 -3.76 10.20
C SER A 215 11.74 -2.52 11.00
N ILE A 216 12.59 -2.05 11.91
CA ILE A 216 12.36 -0.83 12.70
C ILE A 216 12.18 0.39 11.79
N GLY A 217 12.95 0.52 10.71
CA GLY A 217 12.77 1.64 9.76
C GLY A 217 11.43 1.57 9.03
N GLN A 218 10.93 0.38 8.69
CA GLN A 218 9.59 0.22 8.12
C GLN A 218 8.48 0.51 9.14
N LEU A 219 8.64 0.11 10.41
CA LEU A 219 7.72 0.49 11.48
C LEU A 219 7.71 2.00 11.71
N ARG A 220 8.86 2.67 11.55
CA ARG A 220 8.93 4.12 11.62
C ARG A 220 8.15 4.79 10.48
N ALA A 221 8.27 4.28 9.25
CA ALA A 221 7.47 4.78 8.13
C ALA A 221 5.95 4.57 8.35
N LEU A 222 5.57 3.48 9.01
CA LEU A 222 4.18 3.25 9.42
C LEU A 222 3.72 4.25 10.51
N ASP A 223 4.61 4.65 11.42
CA ASP A 223 4.30 5.65 12.45
C ASP A 223 4.03 7.04 11.85
N ASP A 224 4.75 7.39 10.78
CA ASP A 224 4.55 8.65 10.07
C ASP A 224 3.14 8.74 9.41
N GLU A 225 2.50 7.61 9.11
CA GLU A 225 1.13 7.51 8.55
C GLU A 225 0.08 6.97 9.56
N LEU A 226 0.42 6.92 10.86
CA LEU A 226 -0.35 6.18 11.86
C LEU A 226 -1.80 6.67 12.01
N GLU A 227 -2.04 7.97 11.90
CA GLU A 227 -3.39 8.56 12.01
C GLU A 227 -4.31 8.04 10.91
N LEU A 228 -3.86 8.11 9.65
CA LEU A 228 -4.58 7.61 8.49
C LEU A 228 -4.86 6.11 8.61
N ILE A 229 -3.84 5.32 8.98
CA ILE A 229 -3.97 3.88 9.11
C ILE A 229 -4.97 3.51 10.23
N ASN A 230 -4.89 4.18 11.39
CA ASN A 230 -5.81 3.91 12.49
C ASN A 230 -7.25 4.32 12.17
N GLU A 231 -7.46 5.41 11.44
CA GLU A 231 -8.79 5.78 10.97
C GLU A 231 -9.39 4.66 10.11
N LEU A 232 -8.64 4.15 9.14
CA LEU A 232 -9.09 3.09 8.25
C LEU A 232 -9.31 1.76 9.00
N LEU A 233 -8.40 1.38 9.91
CA LEU A 233 -8.57 0.20 10.75
C LEU A 233 -9.85 0.29 11.59
N LEU A 234 -10.13 1.45 12.18
CA LEU A 234 -11.36 1.69 12.95
C LEU A 234 -12.61 1.51 12.07
N ARG A 235 -12.61 2.09 10.86
CA ARG A 235 -13.73 1.97 9.89
C ARG A 235 -13.94 0.53 9.42
N LEU A 236 -12.87 -0.26 9.35
CA LEU A 236 -12.93 -1.70 9.04
C LEU A 236 -13.30 -2.58 10.25
N GLY A 237 -13.51 -1.98 11.43
CA GLY A 237 -13.80 -2.73 12.66
C GLY A 237 -12.61 -3.55 13.17
N LYS A 238 -11.39 -3.12 12.85
CA LYS A 238 -10.13 -3.80 13.18
C LYS A 238 -9.47 -3.13 14.39
N THR A 239 -8.53 -3.83 15.00
CA THR A 239 -7.74 -3.29 16.11
C THR A 239 -6.84 -2.18 15.59
N GLU A 240 -6.89 -1.01 16.23
CA GLU A 240 -5.98 0.12 15.98
C GLU A 240 -4.57 -0.18 16.51
N ILE A 241 -3.56 0.40 15.87
CA ILE A 241 -2.15 0.39 16.27
C ILE A 241 -1.92 1.52 17.28
N LYS A 242 -1.84 1.18 18.57
CA LYS A 242 -1.59 2.19 19.63
C LYS A 242 -1.14 1.58 20.96
N ASN A 243 -0.42 2.40 21.73
CA ASN A 243 -0.04 2.19 23.13
C ASN A 243 0.62 0.84 23.39
N ASN A 244 1.48 0.38 22.49
CA ASN A 244 2.18 -0.89 22.65
C ASN A 244 3.46 -0.95 21.83
N TYR A 245 4.33 -1.88 22.24
CA TYR A 245 5.48 -2.30 21.45
C TYR A 245 5.03 -3.32 20.39
N TYR A 246 5.58 -3.16 19.19
CA TYR A 246 5.44 -4.05 18.07
C TYR A 246 6.81 -4.63 17.73
N TRP A 247 6.90 -5.94 17.56
CA TRP A 247 8.14 -6.58 17.15
C TRP A 247 8.57 -6.09 15.78
N SER A 248 9.86 -5.82 15.65
CA SER A 248 10.54 -5.69 14.36
C SER A 248 11.31 -6.98 14.04
N SER A 249 11.79 -7.12 12.81
CA SER A 249 12.70 -8.19 12.41
C SER A 249 14.17 -7.93 12.76
N ASN A 250 14.48 -6.82 13.43
CA ASN A 250 15.84 -6.45 13.81
C ASN A 250 16.30 -7.17 15.07
N GLU A 251 17.49 -7.76 15.01
CA GLU A 251 18.15 -8.39 16.14
C GLU A 251 19.04 -7.39 16.88
N TYR A 252 19.07 -7.46 18.22
CA TYR A 252 20.02 -6.68 19.04
C TYR A 252 21.26 -7.52 19.37
N ASN A 253 21.02 -8.75 19.85
CA ASN A 253 22.02 -9.77 20.12
C ASN A 253 21.33 -11.13 20.27
N GLN A 254 22.05 -12.18 20.68
CA GLN A 254 21.50 -13.51 20.96
C GLN A 254 20.22 -13.52 21.82
N MET A 255 20.09 -12.64 22.83
CA MET A 255 18.99 -12.66 23.81
C MET A 255 17.83 -11.74 23.46
N MET A 256 18.10 -10.65 22.74
CA MET A 256 17.18 -9.52 22.59
C MET A 256 16.95 -9.15 21.12
N ALA A 257 15.73 -8.70 20.82
CA ALA A 257 15.35 -8.16 19.53
C ALA A 257 14.72 -6.78 19.72
N TRP A 258 14.68 -5.99 18.65
CA TRP A 258 14.12 -4.64 18.70
C TRP A 258 12.61 -4.64 18.53
N ALA A 259 11.96 -3.74 19.26
CA ALA A 259 10.54 -3.44 19.14
C ALA A 259 10.33 -1.92 19.02
N PHE A 260 9.28 -1.55 18.28
CA PHE A 260 8.90 -0.14 18.06
C PHE A 260 7.63 0.16 18.86
N TYR A 261 7.61 1.28 19.60
CA TYR A 261 6.40 1.70 20.32
C TYR A 261 5.58 2.66 19.46
N PHE A 262 4.27 2.40 19.33
CA PHE A 262 3.34 3.28 18.63
C PHE A 262 2.41 4.01 19.62
N PRO A 263 2.14 5.32 19.44
CA PRO A 263 2.90 6.24 18.60
C PRO A 263 4.28 6.52 19.19
N LEU A 264 5.27 6.80 18.33
CA LEU A 264 6.58 7.19 18.81
C LEU A 264 6.50 8.51 19.60
N SER A 265 7.22 8.60 20.72
CA SER A 265 7.34 9.85 21.47
C SER A 265 8.66 9.93 22.22
N SER A 266 8.98 11.11 22.77
CA SER A 266 10.19 11.28 23.60
C SER A 266 10.20 10.40 24.85
N ALA A 267 9.04 9.95 25.33
CA ALA A 267 8.91 9.04 26.47
C ALA A 267 8.98 7.56 26.08
N TYR A 268 8.67 7.24 24.81
CA TYR A 268 8.57 5.87 24.32
C TYR A 268 9.32 5.75 22.99
N LEU A 269 10.58 5.30 23.09
CA LEU A 269 11.51 5.09 21.99
C LEU A 269 11.57 3.60 21.61
N PRO A 270 12.17 3.24 20.45
CA PRO A 270 12.48 1.85 20.15
C PRO A 270 13.29 1.22 21.29
N SER A 271 12.87 0.03 21.70
CA SER A 271 13.45 -0.71 22.82
C SER A 271 13.90 -2.08 22.33
N ASN A 272 14.85 -2.70 23.05
CA ASN A 272 15.19 -4.10 22.86
C ASN A 272 14.68 -4.92 24.03
N ASP A 273 14.07 -6.05 23.72
CA ASP A 273 13.35 -6.88 24.67
C ASP A 273 13.67 -8.36 24.44
N ASN A 274 13.44 -9.18 25.46
CA ASN A 274 13.80 -10.59 25.41
C ASN A 274 13.02 -11.34 24.32
N LYS A 275 13.73 -11.98 23.39
CA LYS A 275 13.12 -12.66 22.23
C LYS A 275 12.12 -13.75 22.61
N THR A 276 12.36 -14.42 23.74
CA THR A 276 11.71 -15.68 24.11
C THR A 276 10.65 -15.52 25.19
N THR A 277 10.73 -14.46 26.00
CA THR A 277 9.84 -14.25 27.15
C THR A 277 8.97 -13.00 27.03
N SER A 278 9.35 -12.01 26.22
CA SER A 278 8.52 -10.84 25.97
C SER A 278 7.50 -11.16 24.88
N ASN A 279 6.26 -10.72 25.09
CA ASN A 279 5.21 -10.75 24.07
C ASN A 279 4.94 -9.31 23.63
N HIS A 280 5.16 -9.04 22.34
CA HIS A 280 4.81 -7.77 21.71
C HIS A 280 3.87 -8.02 20.56
N LYS A 281 3.25 -6.92 20.11
CA LYS A 281 2.32 -6.97 18.99
C LYS A 281 3.08 -7.31 17.71
N VAL A 282 2.42 -8.01 16.81
CA VAL A 282 2.96 -8.38 15.50
C VAL A 282 1.89 -8.09 14.47
N ARG A 283 2.26 -7.28 13.48
CA ARG A 283 1.41 -6.97 12.33
C ARG A 283 2.25 -7.15 11.07
N PRO A 284 1.94 -8.16 10.23
CA PRO A 284 2.69 -8.43 9.01
C PRO A 284 2.69 -7.25 8.06
N VAL A 285 3.78 -7.08 7.31
CA VAL A 285 3.90 -6.12 6.21
C VAL A 285 4.22 -6.88 4.93
N ALA A 286 3.71 -6.44 3.78
CA ALA A 286 4.09 -6.98 2.49
C ALA A 286 4.58 -5.88 1.54
N ILE A 287 5.38 -6.29 0.56
CA ILE A 287 5.79 -5.44 -0.57
C ILE A 287 4.92 -5.77 -1.77
N VAL A 288 4.29 -4.75 -2.34
CA VAL A 288 3.61 -4.85 -3.63
C VAL A 288 4.45 -4.09 -4.65
N SER A 289 4.85 -4.76 -5.72
CA SER A 289 5.65 -4.18 -6.80
C SER A 289 4.78 -3.89 -8.02
N GLN A 290 5.10 -2.84 -8.77
CA GLN A 290 4.37 -2.44 -9.99
C GLN A 290 4.72 -3.25 -11.26
N ARG A 291 5.59 -4.27 -11.16
CA ARG A 291 6.13 -5.01 -12.33
C ARG A 291 5.18 -6.08 -12.87
#